data_AF-A0A072TEV4-F1
#
_entry.id   AF-A0A072TEV4-F1
#
_cell.length_a   1.000
_cell.length_b   1.000
_cell.length_c   1.000
_cell.angle_alpha   90.00
_cell.angle_beta   90.00
_cell.angle_gamma   90.00
#
_symmetry.space_group_name_H-M   'P 1'
#
loop_
_entity.id
_entity.type
_entity.pdbx_description
1 polymer ?
#
loop_
_entity_poly.entity_id
_entity_poly.type
_entity_poly.pdbx_seq_one_letter_code
_entity_poly.pdbx_strand_id
1 'polypeptide(L)'
;MDFSSNGSEENQLYHAQIHLYKHIYGFINSMALKSAVELGIADAIQNHGKPMTLTELASSLKLHPSKVSVLYRLLRLLTHNGFFAKTTLMSGKEGEEETIYSLTPPSMLLISGKSTCLSPFVTGTVHPCRLNIWYSSTKWLTEEKELSLFESARGETFWDYLNKDTESDELSMFQEAMAADSQIFNLALKECNHVFEGLGSIVDVGGGRGGFTKLIHEAFPDLKCTVFDQPQVVANLSGDENLKFVGGD
;
A
#
# COMPACT_ATOMS: atom_id res chain seq x y z
N MET A 1 -5.94 57.65 12.70
CA MET A 1 -6.57 57.01 11.53
C MET A 1 -5.50 56.21 10.83
N ASP A 2 -5.55 54.92 11.11
CA ASP A 2 -5.13 53.74 10.34
C ASP A 2 -3.90 53.81 9.44
N PHE A 3 -2.83 53.20 9.93
CA PHE A 3 -1.79 52.56 9.13
C PHE A 3 -1.44 51.20 9.75
N SER A 4 -2.24 50.16 9.45
CA SER A 4 -1.83 48.75 9.55
C SER A 4 -3.01 47.80 9.27
N SER A 5 -3.14 47.26 8.05
CA SER A 5 -3.89 46.01 7.84
C SER A 5 -3.47 45.18 6.62
N ASN A 6 -2.96 45.78 5.53
CA ASN A 6 -2.68 45.01 4.29
C ASN A 6 -1.59 43.92 4.41
N GLY A 7 -0.59 44.09 5.27
CA GLY A 7 0.48 43.08 5.44
C GLY A 7 0.05 41.80 6.18
N SER A 8 -1.13 41.79 6.82
CA SER A 8 -1.62 40.64 7.59
C SER A 8 -2.47 39.69 6.75
N GLU A 9 -3.29 40.22 5.84
CA GLU A 9 -4.19 39.45 4.99
C GLU A 9 -3.45 38.79 3.82
N GLU A 10 -2.54 39.51 3.16
CA GLU A 10 -1.71 38.97 2.07
C GLU A 10 -0.82 37.81 2.54
N ASN A 11 -0.26 37.91 3.74
CA ASN A 11 0.55 36.84 4.34
C ASN A 11 -0.30 35.61 4.71
N GLN A 12 -1.53 35.83 5.21
CA GLN A 12 -2.48 34.73 5.44
C GLN A 12 -2.88 34.03 4.14
N LEU A 13 -3.14 34.77 3.06
CA LEU A 13 -3.45 34.19 1.75
C LEU A 13 -2.29 33.35 1.20
N TYR A 14 -1.04 33.77 1.39
CA TYR A 14 0.13 32.99 0.99
C TYR A 14 0.22 31.65 1.74
N HIS A 15 0.04 31.67 3.07
CA HIS A 15 0.00 30.43 3.87
C HIS A 15 -1.19 29.53 3.49
N ALA A 16 -2.36 30.11 3.22
CA ALA A 16 -3.53 29.37 2.73
C ALA A 16 -3.26 28.72 1.36
N GLN A 17 -2.58 29.41 0.45
CA GLN A 17 -2.19 28.88 -0.85
C GLN A 17 -1.24 27.69 -0.71
N ILE A 18 -0.22 27.77 0.16
CA ILE A 18 0.68 26.65 0.44
C ILE A 18 -0.12 25.44 0.92
N HIS A 19 -1.03 25.65 1.87
CA HIS A 19 -1.88 24.58 2.40
C HIS A 19 -2.73 23.94 1.29
N LEU A 20 -3.42 24.75 0.49
CA LEU A 20 -4.22 24.28 -0.64
C LEU A 20 -3.40 23.45 -1.64
N TYR A 21 -2.22 23.94 -2.05
CA TYR A 21 -1.37 23.23 -3.01
C TYR A 21 -0.84 21.90 -2.49
N LYS A 22 -0.55 21.77 -1.19
CA LYS A 22 -0.17 20.48 -0.60
C LYS A 22 -1.28 19.43 -0.76
N HIS A 23 -2.54 19.84 -0.67
CA HIS A 23 -3.69 18.94 -0.87
C HIS A 23 -3.96 18.66 -2.34
N ILE A 24 -3.94 19.68 -3.21
CA ILE A 24 -4.14 19.51 -4.67
C ILE A 24 -3.12 18.53 -5.25
N TYR A 25 -1.84 18.64 -4.85
CA TYR A 25 -0.77 17.78 -5.35
C TYR A 25 -0.52 16.54 -4.47
N GLY A 26 -1.31 16.31 -3.43
CA GLY A 26 -1.11 15.20 -2.49
C GLY A 26 -1.10 13.82 -3.17
N PHE A 27 -1.92 13.64 -4.21
CA PHE A 27 -2.01 12.40 -4.98
C PHE A 27 -0.67 11.99 -5.65
N ILE A 28 0.21 12.96 -5.95
CA ILE A 28 1.51 12.71 -6.57
C ILE A 28 2.37 11.80 -5.68
N ASN A 29 2.27 11.95 -4.35
CA ASN A 29 3.01 11.11 -3.42
C ASN A 29 2.59 9.64 -3.53
N SER A 30 1.28 9.38 -3.64
CA SER A 30 0.76 8.02 -3.81
C SER A 30 1.19 7.41 -5.15
N MET A 31 1.16 8.19 -6.24
CA MET A 31 1.59 7.73 -7.56
C MET A 31 3.10 7.49 -7.65
N ALA A 32 3.89 8.31 -6.93
CA ALA A 32 5.33 8.11 -6.83
C ALA A 32 5.65 6.80 -6.10
N LEU A 33 4.95 6.52 -5.00
CA LEU A 33 5.11 5.27 -4.26
C LEU A 33 4.71 4.05 -5.11
N LYS A 34 3.56 4.12 -5.80
CA LYS A 34 3.13 3.13 -6.80
C LYS A 34 4.25 2.83 -7.80
N SER A 35 4.82 3.89 -8.38
CA SER A 35 5.89 3.76 -9.38
C SER A 35 7.13 3.06 -8.82
N ALA A 36 7.49 3.32 -7.56
CA ALA A 36 8.64 2.65 -6.93
C ALA A 36 8.41 1.17 -6.67
N VAL A 37 7.18 0.79 -6.33
CA VAL A 37 6.76 -0.62 -6.18
C VAL A 37 6.76 -1.32 -7.53
N GLU A 38 6.10 -0.74 -8.55
CA GLU A 38 6.01 -1.35 -9.89
C GLU A 38 7.37 -1.49 -10.58
N LEU A 39 8.30 -0.57 -10.31
CA LEU A 39 9.67 -0.67 -10.79
C LEU A 39 10.50 -1.68 -9.98
N GLY A 40 10.08 -2.10 -8.79
CA GLY A 40 10.88 -2.98 -7.94
C GLY A 40 12.14 -2.31 -7.38
N ILE A 41 12.07 -1.00 -7.07
CA ILE A 41 13.24 -0.25 -6.58
C ILE A 41 13.78 -0.84 -5.27
N ALA A 42 12.88 -1.20 -4.35
CA ALA A 42 13.27 -1.76 -3.06
C ALA A 42 13.99 -3.11 -3.23
N ASP A 43 13.46 -3.97 -4.10
CA ASP A 43 14.07 -5.25 -4.43
C ASP A 43 15.43 -5.08 -5.10
N ALA A 44 15.58 -4.13 -6.02
CA ALA A 44 16.85 -3.85 -6.68
C ALA A 44 17.95 -3.49 -5.66
N ILE A 45 17.65 -2.58 -4.72
CA ILE A 45 18.62 -2.18 -3.68
C ILE A 45 18.88 -3.34 -2.71
N GLN A 46 17.84 -4.08 -2.29
CA GLN A 46 18.00 -5.25 -1.41
C GLN A 46 18.87 -6.33 -2.05
N ASN A 47 18.65 -6.65 -3.32
CA ASN A 47 19.38 -7.68 -4.05
C ASN A 47 20.83 -7.26 -4.35
N HIS A 48 21.09 -5.96 -4.48
CA HIS A 48 22.45 -5.44 -4.60
C HIS A 48 23.25 -5.58 -3.30
N GLY A 49 22.58 -5.64 -2.15
CA GLY A 49 23.19 -5.88 -0.83
C GLY A 49 23.92 -4.68 -0.21
N LYS A 50 23.99 -3.55 -0.91
CA LYS A 50 24.58 -2.28 -0.47
C LYS A 50 23.86 -1.09 -1.13
N PRO A 51 24.07 0.15 -0.66
CA PRO A 51 23.49 1.34 -1.30
C PRO A 51 23.90 1.43 -2.77
N MET A 52 22.98 1.85 -3.63
CA MET A 52 23.17 1.92 -5.08
C MET A 52 23.27 3.35 -5.57
N THR A 53 24.13 3.61 -6.55
CA THR A 53 24.15 4.87 -7.28
C THR A 53 22.93 4.99 -8.20
N LEU A 54 22.64 6.20 -8.69
CA LEU A 54 21.54 6.40 -9.64
C LEU A 54 21.72 5.57 -10.93
N THR A 55 22.95 5.47 -11.42
CA THR A 55 23.30 4.75 -12.66
C THR A 55 23.25 3.25 -12.47
N GLU A 56 23.76 2.73 -11.35
CA GLU A 56 23.64 1.32 -10.96
C GLU A 56 22.17 0.92 -10.85
N LEU A 57 21.35 1.73 -10.17
CA LEU A 57 19.93 1.44 -10.00
C LEU A 57 19.20 1.47 -11.34
N ALA A 58 19.43 2.49 -12.18
CA ALA A 58 18.83 2.53 -13.52
C ALA A 58 19.22 1.32 -14.38
N SER A 59 20.47 0.84 -14.28
CA SER A 59 20.95 -0.35 -14.98
C SER A 59 20.28 -1.62 -14.46
N SER A 60 20.19 -1.79 -13.13
CA SER A 60 19.49 -2.92 -12.49
C SER A 60 18.01 -2.98 -12.89
N LEU A 61 17.37 -1.82 -13.00
CA LEU A 61 15.98 -1.66 -13.44
C LEU A 61 15.81 -1.74 -14.97
N LYS A 62 16.91 -1.94 -15.72
CA LYS A 62 16.94 -2.02 -17.19
C LYS A 62 16.29 -0.81 -17.87
N LEU A 63 16.44 0.37 -17.29
CA LEU A 63 15.87 1.60 -17.84
C LEU A 63 16.70 2.12 -19.02
N HIS A 64 16.02 2.66 -20.02
CA HIS A 64 16.68 3.38 -21.11
C HIS A 64 17.41 4.63 -20.57
N PRO A 65 18.61 5.00 -21.09
CA PRO A 65 19.38 6.14 -20.59
C PRO A 65 18.61 7.47 -20.48
N SER A 66 17.65 7.71 -21.39
CA SER A 66 16.80 8.91 -21.34
C SER A 66 15.87 8.99 -20.10
N LYS A 67 15.64 7.87 -19.41
CA LYS A 67 14.77 7.79 -18.22
C LYS A 67 15.52 7.97 -16.90
N VAL A 68 16.86 8.00 -16.91
CA VAL A 68 17.69 8.16 -15.70
C VAL A 68 17.35 9.48 -14.98
N SER A 69 17.15 10.58 -15.71
CA SER A 69 16.75 11.86 -15.12
C SER A 69 15.33 11.87 -14.56
N VAL A 70 14.45 10.97 -15.04
CA VAL A 70 13.09 10.79 -14.52
C VAL A 70 13.13 9.98 -13.23
N LEU A 71 13.90 8.87 -13.21
CA LEU A 71 14.17 8.09 -12.00
C LEU A 71 14.75 8.96 -10.89
N TYR A 72 15.70 9.86 -11.23
CA TYR A 72 16.26 10.80 -10.25
C TYR A 72 15.20 11.68 -9.59
N ARG A 73 14.27 12.24 -10.37
CA ARG A 73 13.20 13.10 -9.84
C ARG A 73 12.26 12.32 -8.92
N LEU A 74 11.94 11.08 -9.30
CA LEU A 74 11.14 10.17 -8.49
C LEU A 74 11.83 9.85 -7.16
N LEU A 75 13.10 9.42 -7.20
CA LEU A 75 13.89 9.12 -6.01
C LEU A 75 14.08 10.34 -5.12
N ARG A 76 14.25 11.54 -5.69
CA ARG A 76 14.35 12.77 -4.91
C ARG A 76 13.09 13.04 -4.08
N LEU A 77 11.91 12.86 -4.67
CA LEU A 77 10.64 12.99 -3.94
C LEU A 77 10.50 11.91 -2.87
N LEU A 78 10.78 10.65 -3.21
CA LEU A 78 10.65 9.52 -2.27
C LEU A 78 11.68 9.56 -1.14
N THR A 79 12.88 10.10 -1.40
CA THR A 79 13.89 10.39 -0.37
C THR A 79 13.38 11.46 0.59
N HIS A 80 12.82 12.56 0.07
CA HIS A 80 12.21 13.61 0.90
C HIS A 80 11.06 13.05 1.76
N ASN A 81 10.28 12.12 1.22
CA ASN A 81 9.19 11.45 1.93
C ASN A 81 9.66 10.29 2.84
N GLY A 82 10.97 10.08 3.00
CA GLY A 82 11.53 9.11 3.94
C GLY A 82 11.55 7.66 3.48
N PHE A 83 11.21 7.35 2.22
CA PHE A 83 11.30 5.99 1.67
C PHE A 83 12.73 5.61 1.30
N PHE A 84 13.62 6.56 1.04
CA PHE A 84 15.02 6.26 0.75
C PHE A 84 15.91 7.23 1.50
N ALA A 85 17.12 6.78 1.85
CA ALA A 85 18.15 7.64 2.40
C ALA A 85 19.19 7.94 1.31
N LYS A 86 19.53 9.22 1.16
CA LYS A 86 20.58 9.68 0.24
C LYS A 86 21.87 9.90 1.02
N THR A 87 22.97 9.31 0.55
CA THR A 87 24.34 9.61 1.04
C THR A 87 25.18 10.09 -0.15
N THR A 88 25.98 11.13 0.07
CA THR A 88 26.95 11.61 -0.92
C THR A 88 28.32 11.04 -0.56
N LEU A 89 28.95 10.34 -1.50
CA LEU A 89 30.30 9.83 -1.36
C LEU A 89 31.24 10.57 -2.32
N MET A 90 32.48 10.75 -1.89
CA MET A 90 33.55 11.17 -2.79
C MET A 90 33.88 9.98 -3.71
N SER A 91 33.73 10.17 -5.01
CA SER A 91 34.18 9.22 -6.02
C SER A 91 35.69 9.04 -5.93
N GLY A 92 36.18 7.84 -6.30
CA GLY A 92 37.61 7.58 -6.48
C GLY A 92 38.23 8.35 -7.66
N LYS A 93 37.44 9.11 -8.42
CA LYS A 93 37.89 10.07 -9.43
C LYS A 93 37.89 11.47 -8.81
N GLU A 94 39.01 12.18 -8.93
CA GLU A 94 39.22 13.50 -8.32
C GLU A 94 38.06 14.46 -8.59
N GLY A 95 37.34 14.84 -7.53
CA GLY A 95 36.34 15.92 -7.52
C GLY A 95 34.91 15.54 -7.88
N GLU A 96 34.61 14.27 -8.17
CA GLU A 96 33.22 13.85 -8.44
C GLU A 96 32.53 13.36 -7.16
N GLU A 97 31.37 13.92 -6.84
CA GLU A 97 30.48 13.42 -5.79
C GLU A 97 29.48 12.44 -6.40
N GLU A 98 29.40 11.22 -5.86
CA GLU A 98 28.39 10.25 -6.27
C GLU A 98 27.30 10.10 -5.21
N THR A 99 26.05 10.22 -5.64
CA THR A 99 24.89 10.04 -4.79
C THR A 99 24.49 8.57 -4.78
N ILE A 100 24.47 7.97 -3.60
CA ILE A 100 23.97 6.61 -3.36
C ILE A 100 22.64 6.64 -2.59
N TYR A 101 21.80 5.64 -2.84
CA TYR A 101 20.49 5.46 -2.25
C TYR A 101 20.44 4.16 -1.43
N SER A 102 19.96 4.28 -0.20
CA SER A 102 19.75 3.16 0.73
C SER A 102 18.26 3.02 1.05
N LEU A 103 17.87 1.79 1.42
CA LEU A 103 16.54 1.54 2.00
C LEU A 103 16.40 2.20 3.37
N THR A 104 15.16 2.47 3.73
CA THR A 104 14.72 2.93 5.06
C THR A 104 13.67 1.94 5.58
N PRO A 105 13.28 1.99 6.87
CA PRO A 105 12.25 1.08 7.37
C PRO A 105 10.94 1.09 6.54
N PRO A 106 10.41 2.24 6.08
CA PRO A 106 9.26 2.27 5.18
C PRO A 106 9.47 1.53 3.84
N SER A 107 10.61 1.71 3.16
CA SER A 107 10.84 1.01 1.88
C SER A 107 11.21 -0.47 2.05
N MET A 108 11.67 -0.89 3.23
CA MET A 108 11.86 -2.31 3.52
C MET A 108 10.55 -3.09 3.54
N LEU A 109 9.41 -2.43 3.80
CA LEU A 109 8.08 -3.02 3.66
C LEU A 109 7.69 -3.27 2.19
N LEU A 110 8.48 -2.81 1.21
CA LEU A 110 8.20 -2.99 -0.21
C LEU A 110 9.02 -4.13 -0.84
N ILE A 111 9.83 -4.83 -0.04
CA ILE A 111 10.69 -5.92 -0.50
C ILE A 111 9.85 -7.18 -0.68
N SER A 112 9.82 -7.69 -1.90
CA SER A 112 9.08 -8.89 -2.30
C SER A 112 9.64 -10.14 -1.61
N GLY A 113 8.76 -11.12 -1.36
CA GLY A 113 9.12 -12.42 -0.76
C GLY A 113 9.37 -12.40 0.75
N LYS A 114 9.32 -11.22 1.40
CA LYS A 114 9.25 -11.12 2.87
C LYS A 114 7.80 -11.21 3.34
N SER A 115 7.58 -11.79 4.51
CA SER A 115 6.25 -11.81 5.14
C SER A 115 5.71 -10.39 5.38
N THR A 116 6.58 -9.42 5.65
CA THR A 116 6.21 -8.01 5.88
C THR A 116 5.97 -7.19 4.60
N CYS A 117 5.90 -7.82 3.43
CA CYS A 117 5.77 -7.11 2.17
C CYS A 117 4.36 -6.53 1.99
N LEU A 118 4.26 -5.21 1.87
CA LEU A 118 3.03 -4.44 1.60
C LEU A 118 2.89 -3.98 0.14
N SER A 119 3.80 -4.39 -0.75
CA SER A 119 3.72 -4.03 -2.17
C SER A 119 2.36 -4.33 -2.81
N PRO A 120 1.72 -5.50 -2.58
CA PRO A 120 0.36 -5.76 -3.09
C PRO A 120 -0.70 -4.81 -2.53
N PHE A 121 -0.56 -4.41 -1.27
CA PHE A 121 -1.50 -3.47 -0.65
C PHE A 121 -1.39 -2.07 -1.26
N VAL A 122 -0.15 -1.62 -1.54
CA VAL A 122 0.10 -0.36 -2.24
C VAL A 122 -0.56 -0.39 -3.62
N THR A 123 -0.24 -1.39 -4.45
CA THR A 123 -0.75 -1.47 -5.83
C THR A 123 -2.27 -1.63 -5.88
N GLY A 124 -2.85 -2.46 -5.01
CA GLY A 124 -4.30 -2.65 -4.89
C GLY A 124 -5.04 -1.38 -4.48
N THR A 125 -4.48 -0.59 -3.55
CA THR A 125 -5.11 0.66 -3.07
C THR A 125 -5.15 1.74 -4.15
N VAL A 126 -4.07 1.85 -4.93
CA VAL A 126 -3.95 2.87 -5.99
C VAL A 126 -4.29 2.33 -7.39
N HIS A 127 -4.95 1.17 -7.46
CA HIS A 127 -5.41 0.60 -8.72
C HIS A 127 -6.46 1.51 -9.38
N PRO A 128 -6.49 1.64 -10.73
CA PRO A 128 -7.48 2.47 -11.41
C PRO A 128 -8.93 2.16 -11.05
N CYS A 129 -9.29 0.90 -10.77
CA CYS A 129 -10.66 0.55 -10.35
C CYS A 129 -11.06 1.20 -9.01
N ARG A 130 -10.09 1.51 -8.14
CA ARG A 130 -10.29 2.18 -6.83
C ARG A 130 -10.22 3.70 -6.94
N LEU A 131 -9.39 4.22 -7.86
CA LEU A 131 -9.19 5.66 -7.99
C LEU A 131 -10.23 6.32 -8.91
N ASN A 132 -10.65 5.64 -9.98
CA ASN A 132 -11.55 6.25 -10.97
C ASN A 132 -12.95 6.56 -10.43
N ILE A 133 -13.41 5.85 -9.38
CA ILE A 133 -14.72 6.13 -8.76
C ILE A 133 -14.80 7.54 -8.17
N TRP A 134 -13.67 8.15 -7.80
CA TRP A 134 -13.63 9.48 -7.21
C TRP A 134 -14.06 10.58 -8.19
N TYR A 135 -14.03 10.33 -9.51
CA TYR A 135 -14.62 11.21 -10.50
C TYR A 135 -16.15 11.33 -10.38
N SER A 136 -16.81 10.39 -9.70
CA SER A 136 -18.25 10.44 -9.40
C SER A 136 -18.58 11.06 -8.04
N SER A 137 -17.59 11.57 -7.28
CA SER A 137 -17.81 12.08 -5.92
C SER A 137 -18.87 13.19 -5.83
N THR A 138 -18.89 14.15 -6.76
CA THR A 138 -19.92 15.20 -6.78
C THR A 138 -21.31 14.63 -7.07
N LYS A 139 -21.42 13.69 -8.00
CA LYS A 139 -22.68 12.99 -8.30
C LYS A 139 -23.17 12.25 -7.05
N TRP A 140 -22.28 11.47 -6.43
CA TRP A 140 -22.57 10.71 -5.22
C TRP A 140 -23.06 11.60 -4.06
N LEU A 141 -22.48 12.78 -3.86
CA LEU A 141 -22.91 13.70 -2.80
C LEU A 141 -24.23 14.43 -3.08
N THR A 142 -24.73 14.39 -4.32
CA THR A 142 -25.91 15.14 -4.76
C THR A 142 -27.09 14.25 -5.15
N GLU A 143 -26.91 12.92 -5.14
CA GLU A 143 -27.98 11.99 -5.42
C GLU A 143 -28.84 11.70 -4.17
N GLU A 144 -30.12 11.37 -4.38
CA GLU A 144 -31.05 11.07 -3.28
C GLU A 144 -30.85 9.65 -2.71
N LYS A 145 -30.18 8.77 -3.46
CA LYS A 145 -29.99 7.38 -3.08
C LYS A 145 -28.86 7.26 -2.07
N GLU A 146 -29.09 6.50 -1.01
CA GLU A 146 -28.05 6.11 -0.07
C GLU A 146 -27.25 4.95 -0.65
N LEU A 147 -26.16 5.29 -1.35
CA LEU A 147 -25.24 4.35 -1.99
C LEU A 147 -23.81 4.61 -1.49
N SER A 148 -22.94 3.59 -1.56
CA SER A 148 -21.50 3.85 -1.51
C SER A 148 -21.04 4.62 -2.76
N LEU A 149 -19.89 5.29 -2.68
CA LEU A 149 -19.28 5.94 -3.86
C LEU A 149 -19.05 4.94 -5.01
N PHE A 150 -18.72 3.69 -4.69
CA PHE A 150 -18.50 2.64 -5.67
C PHE A 150 -19.79 2.31 -6.43
N GLU A 151 -20.89 2.11 -5.69
CA GLU A 151 -22.22 1.87 -6.27
C GLU A 151 -22.72 3.06 -7.08
N SER A 152 -22.53 4.28 -6.60
CA SER A 152 -22.88 5.49 -7.35
C SER A 152 -22.13 5.58 -8.68
N ALA A 153 -20.84 5.23 -8.69
CA ALA A 153 -19.98 5.28 -9.87
C ALA A 153 -20.24 4.13 -10.85
N ARG A 154 -20.51 2.91 -10.36
CA ARG A 154 -20.53 1.68 -11.18
C ARG A 154 -21.89 1.01 -11.31
N GLY A 155 -22.86 1.40 -10.49
CA GLY A 155 -24.23 0.85 -10.51
C GLY A 155 -24.39 -0.51 -9.80
N GLU A 156 -23.36 -0.98 -9.10
CA GLU A 156 -23.33 -2.26 -8.40
C GLU A 156 -22.41 -2.19 -7.17
N THR A 157 -22.56 -3.13 -6.24
CA THR A 157 -21.72 -3.17 -5.04
C THR A 157 -20.27 -3.52 -5.39
N PHE A 158 -19.34 -3.14 -4.51
CA PHE A 158 -17.93 -3.52 -4.67
C PHE A 158 -17.74 -5.05 -4.69
N TRP A 159 -18.50 -5.77 -3.86
CA TRP A 159 -18.41 -7.22 -3.78
C TRP A 159 -18.98 -7.90 -5.03
N ASP A 160 -20.15 -7.47 -5.50
CA ASP A 160 -20.73 -8.00 -6.74
C ASP A 160 -19.80 -7.77 -7.93
N TYR A 161 -19.17 -6.59 -8.00
CA TYR A 161 -18.17 -6.29 -9.02
C TYR A 161 -16.97 -7.27 -8.97
N LEU A 162 -16.36 -7.46 -7.81
CA LEU A 162 -15.22 -8.38 -7.67
C LEU A 162 -15.58 -9.84 -7.94
N ASN A 163 -16.84 -10.23 -7.69
CA ASN A 163 -17.29 -11.61 -7.87
C ASN A 163 -17.65 -11.96 -9.34
N LYS A 164 -17.50 -11.02 -10.28
CA LYS A 164 -17.70 -11.28 -11.71
C LYS A 164 -16.54 -12.10 -12.28
N ASP A 165 -16.86 -13.06 -13.13
CA ASP A 165 -15.85 -13.83 -13.88
C ASP A 165 -14.89 -12.93 -14.68
N THR A 166 -15.38 -11.78 -15.17
CA THR A 166 -14.59 -10.80 -15.94
C THR A 166 -13.58 -10.01 -15.09
N GLU A 167 -13.74 -9.99 -13.76
CA GLU A 167 -12.94 -9.18 -12.83
C GLU A 167 -12.11 -10.07 -11.88
N SER A 168 -11.78 -11.28 -12.32
CA SER A 168 -11.00 -12.26 -11.55
C SER A 168 -9.60 -11.75 -11.17
N ASP A 169 -8.99 -10.92 -12.02
CA ASP A 169 -7.71 -10.28 -11.74
C ASP A 169 -7.83 -9.25 -10.61
N GLU A 170 -8.88 -8.42 -10.61
CA GLU A 170 -9.17 -7.47 -9.54
C GLU A 170 -9.48 -8.16 -8.21
N LEU A 171 -10.20 -9.28 -8.25
CA LEU A 171 -10.44 -10.10 -7.06
C LEU A 171 -9.14 -10.69 -6.52
N SER A 172 -8.27 -11.22 -7.39
CA SER A 172 -6.95 -11.74 -6.98
C SER A 172 -6.11 -10.63 -6.36
N MET A 173 -6.03 -9.48 -7.00
CA MET A 173 -5.32 -8.30 -6.49
C MET A 173 -5.87 -7.85 -5.12
N PHE A 174 -7.20 -7.82 -4.96
CA PHE A 174 -7.82 -7.48 -3.67
C PHE A 174 -7.46 -8.50 -2.59
N GLN A 175 -7.53 -9.79 -2.90
CA GLN A 175 -7.17 -10.87 -1.97
C GLN A 175 -5.68 -10.81 -1.58
N GLU A 176 -4.79 -10.54 -2.53
CA GLU A 176 -3.34 -10.35 -2.28
C GLU A 176 -3.06 -9.12 -1.42
N ALA A 177 -3.74 -8.00 -1.70
CA ALA A 177 -3.64 -6.79 -0.88
C ALA A 177 -4.05 -7.05 0.57
N MET A 178 -5.19 -7.73 0.78
CA MET A 178 -5.66 -8.04 2.12
C MET A 178 -4.74 -9.05 2.85
N ALA A 179 -4.20 -10.03 2.12
CA ALA A 179 -3.24 -10.96 2.67
C ALA A 179 -1.95 -10.25 3.11
N ALA A 180 -1.44 -9.31 2.30
CA ALA A 180 -0.27 -8.51 2.63
C ALA A 180 -0.46 -7.66 3.89
N ASP A 181 -1.59 -6.97 4.02
CA ASP A 181 -1.92 -6.16 5.20
C ASP A 181 -2.06 -7.02 6.48
N SER A 182 -2.67 -8.21 6.34
CA SER A 182 -2.82 -9.18 7.43
C SER A 182 -1.48 -9.65 8.01
N GLN A 183 -0.40 -9.68 7.22
CA GLN A 183 0.91 -10.11 7.70
C GLN A 183 1.51 -9.15 8.73
N ILE A 184 1.18 -7.86 8.67
CA ILE A 184 1.61 -6.91 9.71
C ILE A 184 0.99 -7.25 11.06
N PHE A 185 -0.22 -7.81 11.07
CA PHE A 185 -0.82 -8.29 12.31
C PHE A 185 -0.01 -9.41 12.96
N ASN A 186 0.85 -10.15 12.26
CA ASN A 186 1.77 -11.10 12.91
C ASN A 186 2.66 -10.41 13.96
N LEU A 187 3.09 -9.17 13.69
CA LEU A 187 3.85 -8.39 14.68
C LEU A 187 2.98 -8.03 15.88
N ALA A 188 1.73 -7.62 15.65
CA ALA A 188 0.79 -7.29 16.71
C ALA A 188 0.36 -8.52 17.54
N LEU A 189 0.17 -9.69 16.91
CA LEU A 189 -0.19 -10.93 17.58
C LEU A 189 0.86 -11.34 18.62
N LYS A 190 2.15 -11.10 18.35
CA LYS A 190 3.24 -11.35 19.31
C LYS A 190 3.15 -10.46 20.55
N GLU A 191 2.68 -9.23 20.40
CA GLU A 191 2.54 -8.27 21.51
C GLU A 191 1.20 -8.44 22.25
N CYS A 192 0.17 -8.94 21.57
CA CYS A 192 -1.19 -9.07 22.06
C CYS A 192 -1.61 -10.53 22.34
N ASN A 193 -0.65 -11.40 22.68
CA ASN A 193 -0.92 -12.83 22.89
C ASN A 193 -2.03 -13.10 23.92
N HIS A 194 -2.08 -12.29 25.00
CA HIS A 194 -3.06 -12.33 26.07
C HIS A 194 -4.52 -12.23 25.62
N VAL A 195 -4.79 -11.68 24.42
CA VAL A 195 -6.14 -11.61 23.84
C VAL A 195 -6.67 -12.99 23.45
N PHE A 196 -5.76 -13.90 23.09
CA PHE A 196 -6.09 -15.25 22.60
C PHE A 196 -5.93 -16.32 23.69
N GLU A 197 -5.28 -15.99 24.81
CA GLU A 197 -5.10 -16.91 25.94
C GLU A 197 -6.45 -17.33 26.53
N GLY A 198 -6.63 -18.64 26.71
CA GLY A 198 -7.85 -19.22 27.28
C GLY A 198 -9.03 -19.38 26.31
N LEU A 199 -8.91 -18.94 25.06
CA LEU A 199 -9.92 -19.22 24.04
C LEU A 199 -9.89 -20.70 23.64
N GLY A 200 -11.07 -21.32 23.57
CA GLY A 200 -11.22 -22.68 23.00
C GLY A 200 -11.49 -22.69 21.50
N SER A 201 -11.99 -21.57 20.95
CA SER A 201 -12.26 -21.40 19.52
C SER A 201 -12.39 -19.92 19.15
N ILE A 202 -12.12 -19.58 17.89
CA ILE A 202 -12.29 -18.25 17.30
C ILE A 202 -12.89 -18.35 15.90
N VAL A 203 -13.69 -17.33 15.53
CA VAL A 203 -14.21 -17.16 14.17
C VAL A 203 -13.69 -15.83 13.61
N ASP A 204 -13.01 -15.89 12.47
CA ASP A 204 -12.52 -14.76 11.69
C ASP A 204 -13.55 -14.43 10.61
N VAL A 205 -14.45 -13.48 10.93
CA VAL A 205 -15.55 -13.04 10.06
C VAL A 205 -15.01 -12.06 9.02
N GLY A 206 -15.20 -12.38 7.74
CA GLY A 206 -14.52 -11.69 6.63
C GLY A 206 -13.04 -12.07 6.52
N GLY A 207 -12.67 -13.26 7.01
CA GLY A 207 -11.28 -13.73 7.07
C GLY A 207 -10.65 -14.05 5.70
N GLY A 208 -11.40 -13.88 4.61
CA GLY A 208 -10.96 -14.07 3.24
C GLY A 208 -10.43 -15.48 2.98
N ARG A 209 -9.18 -15.56 2.52
CA ARG A 209 -8.48 -16.82 2.28
C ARG A 209 -7.79 -17.39 3.53
N GLY A 210 -8.11 -16.85 4.72
CA GLY A 210 -7.58 -17.30 6.01
C GLY A 210 -6.14 -16.87 6.28
N GLY A 211 -5.64 -15.81 5.62
CA GLY A 211 -4.27 -15.33 5.79
C GLY A 211 -3.97 -14.96 7.25
N PHE A 212 -4.84 -14.14 7.85
CA PHE A 212 -4.74 -13.76 9.27
C PHE A 212 -4.97 -14.96 10.20
N THR A 213 -6.03 -15.73 9.96
CA THR A 213 -6.32 -16.92 10.75
C THR A 213 -5.15 -17.93 10.78
N LYS A 214 -4.42 -18.12 9.68
CA LYS A 214 -3.23 -18.99 9.66
C LYS A 214 -2.14 -18.50 10.61
N LEU A 215 -1.95 -17.18 10.73
CA LEU A 215 -0.99 -16.60 11.68
C LEU A 215 -1.41 -16.87 13.13
N ILE A 216 -2.71 -16.75 13.43
CA ILE A 216 -3.25 -17.12 14.75
C ILE A 216 -3.03 -18.61 14.99
N HIS A 217 -3.34 -19.46 14.02
CA HIS A 217 -3.23 -20.90 14.14
C HIS A 217 -1.77 -21.35 14.36
N GLU A 218 -0.80 -20.71 13.69
CA GLU A 218 0.64 -20.93 13.92
C GLU A 218 1.09 -20.50 15.33
N ALA A 219 0.54 -19.41 15.86
CA ALA A 219 0.87 -18.91 17.20
C ALA A 219 0.15 -19.68 18.32
N PHE A 220 -1.04 -20.21 18.06
CA PHE A 220 -1.90 -20.93 19.01
C PHE A 220 -2.42 -22.24 18.38
N PRO A 221 -1.59 -23.30 18.29
CA PRO A 221 -1.95 -24.52 17.56
C PRO A 221 -3.18 -25.27 18.10
N ASP A 222 -3.46 -25.12 19.39
CA ASP A 222 -4.59 -25.75 20.08
C ASP A 222 -5.91 -24.97 19.90
N LEU A 223 -5.85 -23.73 19.41
CA LEU A 223 -7.03 -22.90 19.20
C LEU A 223 -7.77 -23.34 17.94
N LYS A 224 -9.07 -23.65 18.09
CA LYS A 224 -9.94 -23.97 16.95
C LYS A 224 -10.32 -22.70 16.20
N CYS A 225 -9.81 -22.54 15.00
CA CYS A 225 -10.02 -21.40 14.14
C CYS A 225 -11.03 -21.71 13.04
N THR A 226 -11.97 -20.80 12.80
CA THR A 226 -12.89 -20.84 11.66
C THR A 226 -12.78 -19.56 10.86
N VAL A 227 -12.44 -19.67 9.58
CA VAL A 227 -12.55 -18.59 8.60
C VAL A 227 -13.98 -18.58 8.08
N PHE A 228 -14.69 -17.47 8.26
CA PHE A 228 -16.04 -17.28 7.76
C PHE A 228 -16.05 -16.16 6.72
N ASP A 229 -16.47 -16.46 5.49
CA ASP A 229 -16.52 -15.49 4.39
C ASP A 229 -17.59 -15.88 3.36
N GLN A 230 -17.74 -15.09 2.28
CA GLN A 230 -18.68 -15.38 1.21
C GLN A 230 -18.37 -16.73 0.55
N PRO A 231 -19.39 -17.51 0.13
CA PRO A 231 -19.19 -18.88 -0.35
C PRO A 231 -18.12 -19.02 -1.44
N GLN A 232 -18.09 -18.12 -2.41
CA GLN A 232 -17.14 -18.14 -3.52
C GLN A 232 -15.69 -17.82 -3.11
N VAL A 233 -15.49 -17.09 -2.00
CA VAL A 233 -14.15 -16.79 -1.47
C VAL A 233 -13.51 -18.04 -0.87
N VAL A 234 -14.31 -18.89 -0.22
CA VAL A 234 -13.85 -20.09 0.51
C VAL A 234 -14.13 -21.42 -0.18
N ALA A 235 -14.86 -21.43 -1.31
CA ALA A 235 -15.38 -22.64 -1.97
C ALA A 235 -14.36 -23.76 -2.25
N ASN A 236 -13.08 -23.43 -2.37
CA ASN A 236 -12.00 -24.38 -2.68
C ASN A 236 -10.91 -24.44 -1.61
N LEU A 237 -11.17 -23.91 -0.42
CA LEU A 237 -10.23 -23.91 0.69
C LEU A 237 -10.51 -25.09 1.61
N SER A 238 -9.46 -25.84 1.91
CA SER A 238 -9.47 -26.88 2.93
C SER A 238 -8.55 -26.45 4.07
N GLY A 239 -8.97 -26.78 5.29
CA GLY A 239 -8.13 -26.65 6.47
C GLY A 239 -7.82 -28.02 7.06
N ASP A 240 -7.62 -28.05 8.37
CA ASP A 240 -7.26 -29.24 9.14
C ASP A 240 -8.23 -29.43 10.33
N GLU A 241 -7.80 -30.14 11.38
CA GLU A 241 -8.62 -30.38 12.56
C GLU A 241 -8.99 -29.08 13.31
N ASN A 242 -8.06 -28.12 13.34
CA ASN A 242 -8.15 -26.87 14.10
C ASN A 242 -8.31 -25.64 13.20
N LEU A 243 -8.28 -25.79 11.87
CA LEU A 243 -8.60 -24.73 10.91
C LEU A 243 -9.75 -25.14 9.99
N LYS A 244 -10.83 -24.35 9.96
CA LYS A 244 -11.99 -24.58 9.08
C LYS A 244 -12.31 -23.37 8.22
N PHE A 245 -12.92 -23.62 7.06
CA PHE A 245 -13.45 -22.60 6.18
C PHE A 245 -14.96 -22.79 6.02
N VAL A 246 -15.74 -21.73 6.20
CA VAL A 246 -17.21 -21.75 6.17
C VAL A 246 -17.71 -20.61 5.30
N GLY A 247 -18.53 -20.95 4.32
CA GLY A 247 -19.20 -20.00 3.44
C GLY A 247 -20.54 -19.54 4.03
N GLY A 248 -20.82 -18.23 4.01
CA GLY A 248 -22.10 -17.69 4.45
C GLY A 248 -22.31 -16.21 4.11
N ASP A 249 -23.34 -15.62 4.71
CA ASP A 249 -23.73 -14.20 4.63
C ASP A 249 -23.80 -13.62 6.05
#